data_AF-A0AA86TVQ2-F1
#
_entry.id   AF-A0AA86TVQ2-F1
#
_cell.length_a   1.000
_cell.length_b   1.000
_cell.length_c   1.000
_cell.angle_alpha   90.00
_cell.angle_beta   90.00
_cell.angle_gamma   90.00
#
_symmetry.space_group_name_H-M   'P 1'
#
loop_
_entity.id
_entity.type
_entity.pdbx_description
1 polymer ?
#
loop_
_entity_poly.entity_id
_entity_poly.type
_entity_poly.pdbx_seq_one_letter_code
_entity_poly.pdbx_strand_id
1 'polypeptide(L)'
;MLGMRDSGCKTLFQHLNPKKKQECVPNNTLFDNIIIKRNITITRISLCKAQLNIQAYKKLFQKPQTHIIFVIDSTNIQSELRKQIDQIINIMPQQNTKLLLFLTKIDLQGSKTNEEIIDELNLDSLKLQTILQRCNALTGEGIQQGLDWLKKK
;
A
#
# COMPACT_ATOMS: atom_id res chain seq x y z
N MET A 1 -2.77 1.95 -3.64
CA MET A 1 -1.46 1.40 -3.25
C MET A 1 -0.47 2.53 -3.10
N LEU A 2 0.09 2.65 -1.90
CA LEU A 2 1.00 3.68 -1.45
C LEU A 2 2.31 3.00 -1.07
N GLY A 3 3.43 3.62 -1.34
CA GLY A 3 4.72 3.08 -0.93
C GLY A 3 5.75 4.18 -0.83
N MET A 4 6.63 4.07 0.16
CA MET A 4 7.76 4.97 0.31
C MET A 4 8.84 4.68 -0.74
N ARG A 5 9.82 5.57 -0.86
CA ARG A 5 10.99 5.34 -1.70
C ARG A 5 11.66 4.02 -1.29
N ASP A 6 12.03 3.22 -2.29
CA ASP A 6 12.73 1.93 -2.13
C ASP A 6 11.97 0.82 -1.39
N SER A 7 10.67 1.00 -1.11
CA SER A 7 9.78 -0.02 -0.54
C SER A 7 9.46 -1.18 -1.49
N GLY A 8 9.98 -1.21 -2.72
CA GLY A 8 9.58 -2.22 -3.71
C GLY A 8 8.18 -2.03 -4.31
N CYS A 9 7.47 -0.93 -4.01
CA CYS A 9 6.14 -0.61 -4.53
C CYS A 9 6.06 -0.63 -6.07
N LYS A 10 7.08 -0.12 -6.77
CA LYS A 10 7.15 -0.16 -8.25
C LYS A 10 7.26 -1.60 -8.75
N THR A 11 8.15 -2.39 -8.16
CA THR A 11 8.39 -3.79 -8.51
C THR A 11 7.14 -4.63 -8.28
N LEU A 12 6.50 -4.47 -7.12
CA LEU A 12 5.24 -5.14 -6.78
C LEU A 12 4.14 -4.76 -7.79
N PHE A 13 4.03 -3.48 -8.13
CA PHE A 13 3.06 -3.02 -9.12
C PHE A 13 3.30 -3.61 -10.52
N GLN A 14 4.55 -3.72 -10.95
CA GLN A 14 4.92 -4.33 -12.23
C GLN A 14 4.57 -5.81 -12.27
N HIS A 15 4.75 -6.52 -11.15
CA HIS A 15 4.34 -7.92 -11.03
C HIS A 15 2.82 -8.08 -11.24
N LEU A 16 2.02 -7.13 -10.77
CA LEU A 16 0.56 -7.13 -10.93
C LEU A 16 0.08 -6.79 -12.35
N ASN A 17 0.89 -6.11 -13.16
CA ASN A 17 0.55 -5.83 -14.55
C ASN A 17 1.80 -5.77 -15.44
N PRO A 18 2.20 -6.91 -16.00
CA PRO A 18 3.34 -6.96 -16.90
C PRO A 18 3.12 -6.24 -18.25
N LYS A 19 1.91 -5.76 -18.57
CA LYS A 19 1.53 -5.35 -19.95
C LYS A 19 1.14 -3.88 -20.20
N LYS A 20 1.24 -2.91 -19.27
CA LYS A 20 0.79 -1.52 -19.55
C LYS A 20 1.67 -0.37 -19.07
N LYS A 21 1.66 0.67 -19.91
CA LYS A 21 2.43 1.92 -19.91
C LYS A 21 2.06 2.85 -18.76
N GLN A 22 3.09 3.50 -18.22
CA GLN A 22 3.05 4.59 -17.24
C GLN A 22 2.34 5.82 -17.86
N GLU A 23 1.32 6.36 -17.20
CA GLU A 23 0.72 7.66 -17.57
C GLU A 23 1.13 8.69 -16.52
N CYS A 24 2.08 9.55 -16.86
CA CYS A 24 2.48 10.66 -16.01
C CYS A 24 1.48 11.80 -16.16
N VAL A 25 0.67 12.07 -15.12
CA VAL A 25 -0.15 13.30 -15.07
C VAL A 25 0.77 14.48 -14.67
N PRO A 26 0.72 15.62 -15.38
CA PRO A 26 1.56 16.77 -15.09
C PRO A 26 1.03 17.48 -13.84
N ASN A 27 1.44 17.04 -12.66
CA ASN A 27 1.28 17.73 -11.37
C ASN A 27 2.07 16.98 -10.27
N ASN A 28 3.37 16.72 -10.47
CA ASN A 28 4.30 16.09 -9.51
C ASN A 28 3.84 14.80 -8.78
N THR A 29 2.68 14.26 -9.15
CA THR A 29 2.00 13.15 -8.49
C THR A 29 1.76 12.11 -9.56
N LEU A 30 2.66 11.13 -9.60
CA LEU A 30 2.57 10.02 -10.54
C LEU A 30 1.48 9.06 -10.06
N PHE A 31 0.40 8.98 -10.84
CA PHE A 31 -0.67 8.00 -10.66
C PHE A 31 -0.51 6.93 -11.73
N ASP A 32 -0.26 5.69 -11.34
CA ASP A 32 -0.37 4.56 -12.26
C ASP A 32 -1.60 3.73 -11.91
N ASN A 33 -2.46 3.47 -12.88
CA ASN A 33 -3.67 2.69 -12.69
C ASN A 33 -3.57 1.34 -13.40
N ILE A 34 -3.93 0.27 -12.70
CA ILE A 34 -4.09 -1.07 -13.26
C ILE A 34 -5.49 -1.56 -12.92
N ILE A 35 -6.16 -2.16 -13.91
CA ILE A 35 -7.36 -2.97 -13.68
C ILE A 35 -6.90 -4.43 -13.67
N ILE A 36 -6.98 -5.07 -12.51
CA ILE A 36 -6.70 -6.49 -12.35
C ILE A 36 -7.98 -7.27 -12.65
N LYS A 37 -7.85 -8.45 -13.29
CA LYS A 37 -8.96 -9.38 -13.56
C LYS A 37 -9.88 -9.49 -12.33
N ARG A 38 -11.20 -9.52 -12.56
CA ARG A 38 -12.28 -9.52 -11.54
C ARG A 38 -12.61 -8.16 -10.90
N ASN A 39 -12.69 -7.09 -11.71
CA ASN A 39 -13.21 -5.76 -11.32
C ASN A 39 -12.47 -5.00 -10.21
N ILE A 40 -11.21 -5.36 -9.91
CA ILE A 40 -10.40 -4.61 -8.94
C ILE A 40 -9.52 -3.62 -9.69
N THR A 41 -9.69 -2.34 -9.37
CA THR A 41 -8.79 -1.29 -9.86
C THR A 41 -7.79 -0.96 -8.77
N ILE A 42 -6.49 -1.14 -9.06
CA ILE A 42 -5.41 -0.73 -8.19
C ILE A 42 -4.79 0.55 -8.77
N THR A 43 -4.94 1.63 -8.02
CA THR A 43 -4.23 2.89 -8.26
C THR A 43 -2.99 2.94 -7.40
N ARG A 44 -1.81 2.98 -8.03
CA ARG A 44 -0.54 3.28 -7.38
C ARG A 44 -0.36 4.78 -7.29
N ILE A 45 0.02 5.22 -6.11
CA ILE A 45 0.28 6.60 -5.77
C ILE A 45 1.69 6.64 -5.20
N SER A 46 2.59 7.35 -5.88
CA SER A 46 3.94 7.56 -5.35
C SER A 46 3.89 8.64 -4.28
N LEU A 47 4.25 8.30 -3.04
CA LEU A 47 4.45 9.26 -1.96
C LEU A 47 5.82 9.93 -2.14
N CYS A 48 5.95 10.78 -3.16
CA CYS A 48 7.09 11.66 -3.29
C CYS A 48 7.00 12.76 -2.21
N LYS A 49 8.13 13.29 -1.75
CA LYS A 49 8.26 14.30 -0.68
C LYS A 49 7.45 15.60 -0.88
N ALA A 50 6.74 15.78 -2.00
CA ALA A 50 5.78 16.84 -2.19
C ALA A 50 4.47 16.44 -1.49
N GLN A 51 4.32 16.92 -0.27
CA GLN A 51 3.08 17.10 0.51
C GLN A 51 1.85 16.36 -0.04
N LEU A 52 1.36 15.37 0.72
CA LEU A 52 0.12 14.67 0.42
C LEU A 52 -0.96 15.69 0.01
N ASN A 53 -1.33 15.72 -1.27
CA ASN A 53 -2.44 16.54 -1.76
C ASN A 53 -3.74 15.89 -1.29
N ILE A 54 -4.06 16.12 -0.01
CA ILE A 54 -5.19 15.52 0.70
C ILE A 54 -6.50 15.73 -0.08
N GLN A 55 -6.68 16.88 -0.74
CA GLN A 55 -7.88 17.16 -1.52
C GLN A 55 -7.98 16.28 -2.78
N ALA A 56 -6.88 16.07 -3.49
CA ALA A 56 -6.84 15.16 -4.64
C ALA A 56 -7.12 13.72 -4.20
N TYR A 57 -6.56 13.28 -3.07
CA TYR A 57 -6.76 11.94 -2.54
C TYR A 57 -8.19 11.69 -2.03
N LYS A 58 -8.79 12.67 -1.35
CA LYS A 58 -10.20 12.57 -0.90
C LYS A 58 -11.15 12.24 -2.05
N LYS A 59 -10.96 12.83 -3.25
CA LYS A 59 -11.79 12.51 -4.42
C LYS A 59 -11.61 11.08 -4.92
N LEU A 60 -10.39 10.55 -4.89
CA LEU A 60 -10.11 9.16 -5.27
C LEU A 60 -10.73 8.15 -4.28
N PHE A 61 -10.80 8.53 -3.01
CA PHE A 61 -11.25 7.70 -1.90
C PHE A 61 -12.76 7.71 -1.64
N GLN A 62 -13.52 8.54 -2.34
CA GLN A 62 -14.98 8.60 -2.25
C GLN A 62 -15.69 7.42 -2.94
N LYS A 63 -14.95 6.56 -3.65
CA LYS A 63 -15.55 5.39 -4.30
C LYS A 63 -15.95 4.34 -3.25
N PRO A 64 -17.10 3.67 -3.41
CA PRO A 64 -17.49 2.57 -2.53
C PRO A 64 -16.46 1.44 -2.59
N GLN A 65 -16.21 0.78 -1.45
CA GLN A 65 -15.26 -0.34 -1.30
C GLN A 65 -13.80 0.01 -1.68
N THR A 66 -13.37 1.23 -1.33
CA THR A 66 -11.95 1.59 -1.47
C THR A 66 -11.16 1.06 -0.28
N HIS A 67 -10.12 0.26 -0.56
CA HIS A 67 -9.19 -0.24 0.46
C HIS A 67 -7.79 0.37 0.29
N ILE A 68 -7.00 0.33 1.35
CA ILE A 68 -5.67 0.91 1.40
C ILE A 68 -4.64 -0.21 1.34
N ILE A 69 -3.64 -0.04 0.48
CA ILE A 69 -2.46 -0.91 0.43
C ILE A 69 -1.25 -0.03 0.69
N PHE A 70 -0.49 -0.30 1.74
CA PHE A 70 0.85 0.25 1.95
C PHE A 70 1.89 -0.81 1.65
N VAL A 71 2.92 -0.43 0.89
CA VAL A 71 4.08 -1.26 0.62
C VAL A 71 5.24 -0.73 1.45
N ILE A 72 5.81 -1.62 2.26
CA ILE A 72 6.81 -1.31 3.28
C ILE A 72 8.04 -2.20 3.03
N ASP A 73 9.22 -1.62 3.22
CA ASP A 73 10.47 -2.38 3.27
C ASP A 73 10.59 -3.02 4.66
N SER A 74 10.57 -4.35 4.77
CA SER A 74 10.62 -5.02 6.07
C SER A 74 11.98 -4.88 6.77
N THR A 75 13.03 -4.49 6.06
CA THR A 75 14.36 -4.27 6.66
C THR A 75 14.57 -2.84 7.14
N ASN A 76 13.71 -1.90 6.72
CA ASN A 76 13.89 -0.48 7.00
C ASN A 76 12.54 0.23 7.18
N ILE A 77 11.99 0.09 8.39
CA ILE A 77 10.78 0.79 8.80
C ILE A 77 11.16 2.26 9.09
N GLN A 78 10.66 3.19 8.26
CA GLN A 78 10.87 4.62 8.51
C GLN A 78 9.99 5.10 9.66
N SER A 79 10.53 5.97 10.50
CA SER A 79 9.83 6.54 11.65
C SER A 79 8.60 7.36 11.27
N GLU A 80 8.57 7.93 10.05
CA GLU A 80 7.43 8.69 9.55
C GLU A 80 6.29 7.83 9.02
N LEU A 81 6.49 6.51 8.86
CA LEU A 81 5.49 5.61 8.26
C LEU A 81 4.18 5.63 9.04
N ARG A 82 4.23 5.58 10.37
CA ARG A 82 3.04 5.63 11.22
C ARG A 82 2.24 6.92 10.99
N LYS A 83 2.92 8.07 10.97
CA LYS A 83 2.28 9.37 10.70
C LYS A 83 1.59 9.41 9.34
N GLN A 84 2.19 8.81 8.32
CA GLN A 84 1.59 8.73 6.97
C GLN A 84 0.37 7.80 6.93
N ILE A 85 0.43 6.66 7.62
CA ILE A 85 -0.71 5.75 7.77
C ILE A 85 -1.88 6.50 8.42
N ASP A 86 -1.65 7.17 9.54
CA ASP A 86 -2.69 7.93 10.25
C ASP A 86 -3.28 9.05 9.37
N GLN A 87 -2.45 9.79 8.64
CA GLN A 87 -2.90 10.83 7.70
C GLN A 87 -3.83 10.28 6.61
N ILE A 88 -3.50 9.12 6.04
CA ILE A 88 -4.32 8.46 5.00
C ILE A 88 -5.61 7.90 5.60
N ILE A 89 -5.56 7.24 6.76
CA ILE A 89 -6.74 6.69 7.43
C ILE A 89 -7.75 7.80 7.77
N ASN A 90 -7.26 8.96 8.23
CA ASN A 90 -8.12 10.08 8.61
C ASN A 90 -8.88 10.73 7.43
N ILE A 91 -8.44 10.51 6.19
CA ILE A 91 -9.09 11.06 5.00
C ILE A 91 -9.96 10.01 4.27
N MET A 92 -9.97 8.77 4.77
CA MET A 92 -10.71 7.65 4.21
C MET A 92 -12.02 7.44 4.98
N PRO A 93 -13.11 7.03 4.31
CA PRO A 93 -14.31 6.59 4.99
C PRO A 93 -14.01 5.29 5.76
N GLN A 94 -13.91 5.36 7.08
CA GLN A 94 -13.51 4.20 7.90
C GLN A 94 -14.49 3.02 7.77
N GLN A 95 -15.77 3.31 7.55
CA GLN A 95 -16.78 2.30 7.28
C GLN A 95 -16.46 1.61 5.94
N ASN A 96 -16.13 0.31 6.01
CA ASN A 96 -15.78 -0.56 4.88
C ASN A 96 -14.38 -0.33 4.27
N THR A 97 -13.48 0.37 4.96
CA THR A 97 -12.06 0.41 4.56
C THR A 97 -11.27 -0.68 5.28
N LYS A 98 -10.41 -1.38 4.53
CA LYS A 98 -9.43 -2.34 5.06
C LYS A 98 -8.03 -1.80 4.77
N LEU A 99 -7.08 -2.11 5.65
CA LEU A 99 -5.68 -1.76 5.52
C LEU A 99 -4.84 -3.02 5.28
N LEU A 100 -4.21 -3.11 4.12
CA LEU A 100 -3.22 -4.13 3.81
C LEU A 100 -1.83 -3.53 3.84
N LEU A 101 -0.95 -4.07 4.67
CA LEU A 101 0.47 -3.74 4.73
C LEU A 101 1.26 -4.87 4.04
N PHE A 102 1.78 -4.60 2.85
CA PHE A 102 2.73 -5.49 2.20
C PHE A 102 4.13 -5.25 2.76
N LEU A 103 4.67 -6.26 3.44
CA LEU A 103 6.05 -6.29 3.90
C LEU A 103 6.89 -6.94 2.81
N THR A 104 7.73 -6.13 2.15
CA THR A 104 8.59 -6.56 1.05
C THR A 104 10.00 -6.84 1.53
N LYS A 105 10.83 -7.44 0.67
CA LYS A 105 12.25 -7.75 0.93
C LYS A 105 12.45 -8.72 2.10
N ILE A 106 11.49 -9.64 2.28
CA ILE A 106 11.53 -10.67 3.31
C ILE A 106 12.68 -11.67 3.12
N ASP A 107 13.29 -11.68 1.93
CA ASP A 107 14.47 -12.45 1.55
C ASP A 107 15.78 -11.85 2.08
N LEU A 108 15.78 -10.58 2.49
CA LEU A 108 16.97 -9.91 2.99
C LEU A 108 17.17 -10.17 4.50
N GLN A 109 18.45 -10.29 4.89
CA GLN A 109 18.83 -10.34 6.29
C GLN A 109 18.41 -9.05 7.01
N GLY A 110 17.87 -9.18 8.22
CA GLY A 110 17.34 -8.04 8.98
C GLY A 110 15.90 -7.69 8.65
N SER A 111 15.18 -8.49 7.85
CA SER A 111 13.73 -8.37 7.73
C SER A 111 13.08 -8.58 9.10
N LYS A 112 12.32 -7.58 9.55
CA LYS A 112 11.48 -7.70 10.75
C LYS A 112 10.33 -8.67 10.52
N THR A 113 9.88 -9.30 11.60
CA THR A 113 8.68 -10.14 11.72
C THR A 113 7.41 -9.28 11.71
N ASN A 114 6.25 -9.92 11.67
CA ASN A 114 4.98 -9.18 11.70
C ASN A 114 4.77 -8.56 13.09
N GLU A 115 5.11 -9.31 14.13
CA GLU A 115 4.99 -8.93 15.54
C GLU A 115 5.82 -7.68 15.83
N GLU A 116 7.10 -7.67 15.44
CA GLU A 116 7.99 -6.51 15.62
C GLU A 116 7.45 -5.24 14.96
N ILE A 117 6.86 -5.37 13.77
CA ILE A 117 6.31 -4.22 13.02
C ILE A 117 4.99 -3.75 13.63
N ILE A 118 4.15 -4.67 14.11
CA ILE A 118 2.91 -4.34 14.83
C ILE A 118 3.23 -3.50 16.06
N ASP A 119 4.23 -3.92 16.84
CA ASP A 119 4.66 -3.22 18.05
C ASP A 119 5.27 -1.85 17.71
N GLU A 120 6.22 -1.82 16.77
CA GLU A 120 6.94 -0.59 16.39
C GLU A 120 6.02 0.48 15.79
N LEU A 121 5.05 0.07 14.98
CA LEU A 121 4.08 0.98 14.38
C LEU A 121 2.80 1.09 15.22
N ASN A 122 2.68 0.40 16.36
CA ASN A 122 1.50 0.34 17.22
C ASN A 122 0.19 0.14 16.41
N LEU A 123 0.18 -0.88 15.56
CA LEU A 123 -0.92 -1.12 14.60
C LEU A 123 -2.21 -1.59 15.28
N ASP A 124 -2.12 -2.17 16.47
CA ASP A 124 -3.29 -2.61 17.26
C ASP A 124 -4.20 -1.44 17.69
N SER A 125 -3.66 -0.23 17.73
CA SER A 125 -4.44 0.99 17.99
C SER A 125 -5.35 1.42 16.83
N LEU A 126 -5.21 0.81 15.64
CA LEU A 126 -5.98 1.17 14.46
C LEU A 126 -7.38 0.57 14.53
N LYS A 127 -8.40 1.40 14.25
CA LYS A 127 -9.82 0.98 14.22
C LYS A 127 -10.21 0.22 12.94
N LEU A 128 -9.30 0.10 11.98
CA LEU A 128 -9.54 -0.57 10.70
C LEU A 128 -9.10 -2.04 10.77
N GLN A 129 -9.80 -2.91 10.05
CA GLN A 129 -9.29 -4.26 9.78
C GLN A 129 -7.95 -4.14 9.06
N THR A 130 -6.89 -4.64 9.70
CA THR A 130 -5.51 -4.50 9.24
C THR A 130 -4.86 -5.88 9.13
N ILE A 131 -4.11 -6.12 8.06
CA ILE A 131 -3.26 -7.32 7.94
C ILE A 131 -1.86 -6.95 7.43
N LEU A 132 -0.85 -7.65 7.96
CA LEU A 132 0.52 -7.60 7.48
C LEU A 132 0.75 -8.84 6.62
N GLN A 133 0.91 -8.63 5.32
CA GLN A 133 1.22 -9.69 4.37
C GLN A 133 2.69 -9.62 3.99
N ARG A 134 3.46 -10.62 4.44
CA ARG A 134 4.82 -10.86 3.98
C ARG A 134 4.80 -11.22 2.49
N CYS A 135 5.64 -10.58 1.70
CA CYS A 135 5.70 -10.80 0.26
C CYS A 135 7.10 -10.54 -0.29
N ASN A 136 7.39 -11.14 -1.44
CA ASN A 136 8.58 -10.84 -2.21
C ASN A 136 8.14 -10.26 -3.56
N ALA A 137 8.47 -8.98 -3.77
CA ALA A 137 8.05 -8.25 -4.97
C ALA A 137 8.72 -8.76 -6.26
N LEU A 138 9.88 -9.42 -6.16
CA LEU A 138 10.61 -9.98 -7.31
C LEU A 138 9.99 -11.31 -7.74
N THR A 139 9.73 -12.21 -6.78
CA THR A 139 9.17 -13.55 -7.07
C THR A 139 7.65 -13.54 -7.23
N GLY A 140 6.96 -12.58 -6.61
CA GLY A 140 5.50 -12.52 -6.55
C GLY A 140 4.89 -13.23 -5.34
N GLU A 141 5.71 -13.88 -4.53
CA GLU A 141 5.25 -14.61 -3.34
C GLU A 141 4.50 -13.67 -2.38
N GLY A 142 3.39 -14.15 -1.81
CA GLY A 142 2.61 -13.40 -0.82
C GLY A 142 1.68 -12.33 -1.39
N ILE A 143 1.89 -11.87 -2.64
CA ILE A 143 1.09 -10.81 -3.25
C ILE A 143 -0.37 -11.25 -3.39
N GLN A 144 -0.60 -12.44 -3.95
CA GLN A 144 -1.94 -12.94 -4.23
C GLN A 144 -2.74 -13.16 -2.93
N GLN A 145 -2.08 -13.67 -1.89
CA GLN A 145 -2.66 -13.89 -0.56
C GLN A 145 -3.19 -12.58 0.04
N GLY A 146 -2.40 -11.51 -0.02
CA GLY A 146 -2.82 -10.18 0.45
C GLY A 146 -3.99 -9.62 -0.35
N LEU A 147 -3.96 -9.76 -1.69
CA LEU A 147 -5.07 -9.33 -2.54
C LEU A 147 -6.35 -10.13 -2.33
N ASP A 148 -6.24 -11.42 -2.01
CA ASP A 148 -7.40 -12.26 -1.73
C ASP A 148 -8.00 -11.95 -0.37
N TRP A 149 -7.20 -11.54 0.62
CA TRP A 149 -7.72 -11.01 1.89
C TRP A 149 -8.57 -9.75 1.69
N LEU A 150 -8.11 -8.81 0.83
CA LEU A 150 -8.88 -7.60 0.51
C LEU A 150 -10.24 -7.88 -0.14
N LYS A 151 -10.38 -9.01 -0.85
CA LYS A 151 -11.64 -9.41 -1.52
C LYS A 151 -12.65 -10.02 -0.57
N LYS A 152 -12.22 -10.56 0.57
CA LYS A 152 -13.13 -11.17 1.54
C LYS A 152 -14.03 -10.06 2.08
N LYS A 153 -15.34 -10.29 2.09
CA LYS A 153 -16.31 -9.37 2.70
C LYS A 153 -16.06 -9.35 4.21
#